data_AF-A0A8T4BC99-F1
#
_entry.id   AF-A0A8T4BC99-F1
#
_cell.length_a   1.000
_cell.length_b   1.000
_cell.length_c   1.000
_cell.angle_alpha   90.00
_cell.angle_beta   90.00
_cell.angle_gamma   90.00
#
_symmetry.space_group_name_H-M   'P 1'
#
loop_
_entity.id
_entity.type
_entity.pdbx_description
1 polymer ?
#
loop_
_entity_poly.entity_id
_entity_poly.type
_entity_poly.pdbx_seq_one_letter_code
_entity_poly.pdbx_strand_id
1 'polypeptide(L)'
;MAAIIECVPNISEGRDLDKIERIVSTARKVDGCSVLGVEPDADYNRTVITIAGSPSSVQEAAYNLIQSAIENIDMAEHKGEHPRLGVVDVCPFVPLEGANMEDCTKYAQDLAKRVANDFSVPTFLYGYSATHEDRFLLSTLRKGEYEGLESRMSGGETKHSENTRLPDFGPEQWSSTIAKSGGITIGSRDILIAYNVNVDEKDARVSKIIGSMVRSSGRLIKRGQKRTRIPGMLTKVQGMGVTMEANKISQVSMNLLDVNSCPLHIAFEACRAIAGDHGVELLGSELVGLVPLKVMLDAGLWFSENPENSDEKSLVNSAIKGLGLEYLESFDAENRIIEWALRGDE
;
A
#
# COMPACT_ATOMS: atom_id res chain seq x y z
N MET A 1 7.89 -27.68 4.55
CA MET A 1 7.62 -26.45 5.32
C MET A 1 6.18 -26.06 5.07
N ALA A 2 5.46 -25.59 6.09
CA ALA A 2 4.08 -25.15 5.92
C ALA A 2 4.08 -23.87 5.07
N ALA A 3 3.11 -23.71 4.18
CA ALA A 3 3.01 -22.51 3.37
C ALA A 3 2.61 -21.31 4.25
N ILE A 4 3.25 -20.17 4.04
CA ILE A 4 2.99 -18.90 4.69
C ILE A 4 2.70 -17.87 3.60
N ILE A 5 1.62 -17.12 3.80
CA ILE A 5 1.30 -15.95 2.98
C ILE A 5 1.13 -14.74 3.88
N GLU A 6 1.36 -13.57 3.30
CA GLU A 6 1.01 -12.28 3.88
C GLU A 6 -0.29 -11.79 3.22
N CYS A 7 -1.12 -11.10 3.98
CA CYS A 7 -2.16 -10.23 3.46
C CYS A 7 -2.02 -8.84 4.08
N VAL A 8 -2.18 -7.79 3.25
CA VAL A 8 -1.98 -6.39 3.70
C VAL A 8 -3.23 -5.51 3.50
N PRO A 9 -4.36 -5.77 4.18
CA PRO A 9 -5.57 -4.99 4.03
C PRO A 9 -5.36 -3.50 4.32
N ASN A 10 -6.03 -2.64 3.57
CA ASN A 10 -6.01 -1.20 3.77
C ASN A 10 -7.43 -0.71 3.98
N ILE A 11 -7.73 -0.27 5.20
CA ILE A 11 -9.06 0.23 5.55
C ILE A 11 -9.10 1.76 5.50
N SER A 12 -10.25 2.30 5.09
CA SER A 12 -10.51 3.75 5.00
C SER A 12 -10.93 4.31 6.37
N GLU A 13 -10.03 4.19 7.34
CA GLU A 13 -10.12 4.79 8.68
C GLU A 13 -8.70 4.91 9.22
N GLY A 14 -8.31 6.07 9.75
CA GLY A 14 -7.00 6.31 10.34
C GLY A 14 -7.03 7.20 11.59
N ARG A 15 -8.22 7.55 12.09
CA ARG A 15 -8.41 8.54 13.17
C ARG A 15 -9.09 7.95 14.39
N ASP A 16 -10.11 7.12 14.19
CA ASP A 16 -10.84 6.44 15.25
C ASP A 16 -10.15 5.12 15.63
N LEU A 17 -9.25 5.19 16.61
CA LEU A 17 -8.46 4.04 17.06
C LEU A 17 -9.32 2.91 17.65
N ASP A 18 -10.44 3.23 18.30
CA ASP A 18 -11.35 2.23 18.86
C ASP A 18 -12.07 1.46 17.74
N LYS A 19 -12.44 2.16 16.66
CA LYS A 19 -12.99 1.54 15.46
C LYS A 19 -11.96 0.66 14.76
N ILE A 20 -10.73 1.14 14.61
CA ILE A 20 -9.63 0.36 14.03
C ILE A 20 -9.38 -0.90 14.84
N GLU A 21 -9.25 -0.79 16.17
CA GLU A 21 -9.01 -1.93 17.04
C GLU A 21 -10.18 -2.95 16.98
N ARG A 22 -11.42 -2.48 16.92
CA ARG A 22 -12.58 -3.36 16.72
C ARG A 22 -12.47 -4.17 15.43
N ILE A 23 -12.05 -3.54 14.34
CA ILE A 23 -11.85 -4.19 13.04
C ILE A 23 -10.70 -5.19 13.11
N VAL A 24 -9.53 -4.79 13.63
CA VAL A 24 -8.34 -5.65 13.70
C VAL A 24 -8.54 -6.84 14.64
N SER A 25 -9.29 -6.66 15.74
CA SER A 25 -9.53 -7.71 16.73
C SER A 25 -10.24 -8.94 16.15
N THR A 26 -10.92 -8.82 15.00
CA THR A 26 -11.55 -9.97 14.33
C THR A 26 -10.54 -10.88 13.66
N ALA A 27 -9.46 -10.30 13.11
CA ALA A 27 -8.35 -11.05 12.51
C ALA A 27 -7.53 -11.77 13.60
N ARG A 28 -7.29 -11.12 14.75
CA ARG A 28 -6.55 -11.72 15.88
C ARG A 28 -7.22 -12.96 16.48
N LYS A 29 -8.51 -13.19 16.20
CA LYS A 29 -9.28 -14.35 16.70
C LYS A 29 -9.15 -15.58 15.79
N VAL A 30 -8.46 -15.48 14.67
CA VAL A 30 -8.34 -16.57 13.70
C VAL A 30 -7.07 -17.37 13.97
N ASP A 31 -7.24 -18.61 14.44
CA ASP A 31 -6.13 -19.51 14.68
C ASP A 31 -5.30 -19.75 13.40
N GLY A 32 -3.98 -19.69 13.54
CA GLY A 32 -3.04 -19.84 12.42
C GLY A 32 -2.87 -18.58 11.56
N CYS A 33 -3.34 -17.43 12.02
CA CYS A 33 -3.05 -16.11 11.47
C CYS A 33 -2.62 -15.13 12.57
N SER A 34 -1.49 -14.45 12.36
CA SER A 34 -0.96 -13.42 13.24
C SER A 34 -1.18 -12.04 12.62
N VAL A 35 -1.54 -11.04 13.44
CA VAL A 35 -1.51 -9.63 13.05
C VAL A 35 -0.12 -9.09 13.38
N LEU A 36 0.68 -8.82 12.35
CA LEU A 36 2.08 -8.39 12.47
C LEU A 36 2.21 -6.87 12.57
N GLY A 37 1.25 -6.11 12.04
CA GLY A 37 1.30 -4.65 12.05
C GLY A 37 -0.06 -4.00 11.91
N VAL A 38 -0.26 -2.87 12.58
CA VAL A 38 -1.42 -1.98 12.46
C VAL A 38 -0.91 -0.56 12.46
N GLU A 39 -0.99 0.09 11.31
CA GLU A 39 -0.36 1.39 11.07
C GLU A 39 -1.44 2.39 10.61
N PRO A 40 -2.11 3.06 11.56
CA PRO A 40 -3.07 4.10 11.26
C PRO A 40 -2.38 5.42 10.91
N ASP A 41 -2.84 6.07 9.85
CA ASP A 41 -2.39 7.39 9.43
C ASP A 41 -3.61 8.34 9.41
N ALA A 42 -3.58 9.35 10.29
CA ALA A 42 -4.67 10.29 10.47
C ALA A 42 -4.81 11.30 9.32
N ASP A 43 -3.71 11.65 8.65
CA ASP A 43 -3.68 12.58 7.52
C ASP A 43 -4.21 11.87 6.26
N TYR A 44 -3.76 10.64 6.01
CA TYR A 44 -4.31 9.79 4.96
C TYR A 44 -5.72 9.26 5.28
N ASN A 45 -6.11 9.30 6.56
CA ASN A 45 -7.32 8.67 7.09
C ASN A 45 -7.45 7.21 6.61
N ARG A 46 -6.36 6.46 6.76
CA ARG A 46 -6.21 5.08 6.29
C ARG A 46 -5.40 4.30 7.31
N THR A 47 -5.72 3.02 7.48
CA THR A 47 -4.90 2.09 8.27
C THR A 47 -4.41 0.97 7.37
N VAL A 48 -3.09 0.74 7.40
CA VAL A 48 -2.46 -0.44 6.81
C VAL A 48 -2.38 -1.51 7.88
N ILE A 49 -2.91 -2.70 7.57
CA ILE A 49 -2.91 -3.84 8.48
C ILE A 49 -2.11 -4.93 7.80
N THR A 50 -1.15 -5.52 8.51
CA THR A 50 -0.38 -6.66 7.99
C THR A 50 -0.72 -7.90 8.80
N ILE A 51 -1.18 -8.93 8.10
CA ILE A 51 -1.46 -10.25 8.67
C ILE A 51 -0.67 -11.32 7.92
N ALA A 52 -0.22 -12.35 8.61
CA ALA A 52 0.48 -13.47 8.00
C ALA A 52 0.15 -14.80 8.68
N GLY A 53 0.39 -15.89 7.99
CA GLY A 53 0.16 -17.23 8.52
C GLY A 53 -0.25 -18.24 7.44
N SER A 54 -1.00 -19.26 7.85
CA SER A 54 -1.44 -20.29 6.91
C SER A 54 -2.43 -19.71 5.89
N PRO A 55 -2.42 -20.16 4.61
CA PRO A 55 -3.23 -19.52 3.58
C PRO A 55 -4.73 -19.47 3.85
N SER A 56 -5.31 -20.54 4.38
CA SER A 56 -6.72 -20.57 4.76
C SER A 56 -7.02 -19.66 5.94
N SER A 57 -6.16 -19.64 6.97
CA SER A 57 -6.35 -18.79 8.14
C SER A 57 -6.25 -17.31 7.78
N VAL A 58 -5.29 -16.94 6.93
CA VAL A 58 -5.13 -15.56 6.45
C VAL A 58 -6.33 -15.11 5.62
N GLN A 59 -6.89 -15.99 4.77
CA GLN A 59 -8.12 -15.68 4.02
C GLN A 59 -9.31 -15.43 4.95
N GLU A 60 -9.52 -16.28 5.98
CA GLU A 60 -10.60 -16.08 6.95
C GLU A 60 -10.40 -14.81 7.79
N ALA A 61 -9.17 -14.52 8.21
CA ALA A 61 -8.84 -13.28 8.90
C ALA A 61 -9.14 -12.04 8.04
N ALA A 62 -8.76 -12.07 6.76
CA ALA A 62 -9.08 -11.01 5.80
C ALA A 62 -10.60 -10.86 5.59
N TYR A 63 -11.35 -11.97 5.48
CA TYR A 63 -12.81 -11.95 5.40
C TYR A 63 -13.45 -11.27 6.63
N ASN A 64 -13.06 -11.69 7.83
CA ASN A 64 -13.58 -11.14 9.08
C ASN A 64 -13.25 -9.66 9.26
N LEU A 65 -12.08 -9.23 8.78
CA LEU A 65 -11.66 -7.83 8.78
C LEU A 65 -12.52 -7.01 7.81
N ILE A 66 -12.74 -7.50 6.58
CA ILE A 66 -13.60 -6.85 5.58
C ILE A 66 -15.04 -6.73 6.09
N GLN A 67 -15.58 -7.80 6.67
CA GLN A 67 -16.90 -7.79 7.28
C GLN A 67 -17.01 -6.67 8.34
N SER A 68 -16.08 -6.64 9.29
CA SER A 68 -16.07 -5.65 10.35
C SER A 68 -15.90 -4.23 9.81
N ALA A 69 -15.10 -4.03 8.76
CA ALA A 69 -14.94 -2.73 8.11
C ALA A 69 -16.26 -2.26 7.44
N ILE A 70 -17.00 -3.15 6.77
CA ILE A 70 -18.33 -2.84 6.19
C ILE A 70 -19.33 -2.43 7.28
N GLU A 71 -19.26 -3.05 8.46
CA GLU A 71 -20.17 -2.78 9.58
C GLU A 71 -19.87 -1.46 10.30
N ASN A 72 -18.61 -1.00 10.29
CA ASN A 72 -18.15 0.10 11.15
C ASN A 72 -17.72 1.37 10.40
N ILE A 73 -17.50 1.33 9.08
CA ILE A 73 -17.06 2.47 8.27
C ILE A 73 -18.17 2.87 7.28
N ASP A 74 -18.40 4.18 7.14
CA ASP A 74 -19.28 4.76 6.11
C ASP A 74 -18.48 5.64 5.16
N MET A 75 -18.32 5.19 3.91
CA MET A 75 -17.57 5.92 2.88
C MET A 75 -18.21 7.26 2.49
N ALA A 76 -19.52 7.43 2.70
CA ALA A 76 -20.18 8.71 2.40
C ALA A 76 -19.69 9.85 3.31
N GLU A 77 -19.14 9.51 4.48
CA GLU A 77 -18.58 10.44 5.46
C GLU A 77 -17.04 10.52 5.41
N HIS A 78 -16.39 9.55 4.75
CA HIS A 78 -14.93 9.42 4.71
C HIS A 78 -14.25 10.45 3.80
N LYS A 79 -13.20 11.11 4.32
CA LYS A 79 -12.26 11.95 3.58
C LYS A 79 -10.84 11.77 4.11
N GLY A 80 -9.86 11.74 3.23
CA GLY A 80 -8.44 11.66 3.55
C GLY A 80 -7.58 11.99 2.32
N GLU A 81 -6.30 12.27 2.54
CA GLU A 81 -5.38 12.67 1.46
C GLU A 81 -4.97 11.50 0.55
N HIS A 82 -5.15 10.24 1.00
CA HIS A 82 -4.78 9.07 0.23
C HIS A 82 -5.92 8.60 -0.69
N PRO A 83 -5.67 8.32 -1.98
CA PRO A 83 -6.69 7.82 -2.90
C PRO A 83 -7.29 6.50 -2.43
N ARG A 84 -8.63 6.45 -2.38
CA ARG A 84 -9.39 5.30 -1.88
C ARG A 84 -10.67 5.02 -2.67
N LEU A 85 -11.09 3.76 -2.73
CA LEU A 85 -12.31 3.33 -3.44
C LEU A 85 -13.43 2.84 -2.52
N GLY A 86 -13.10 2.30 -1.34
CA GLY A 86 -14.08 1.71 -0.43
C GLY A 86 -13.56 1.53 1.00
N VAL A 87 -14.42 1.01 1.88
CA VAL A 87 -14.12 0.77 3.31
C VAL A 87 -12.88 -0.10 3.50
N VAL A 88 -12.70 -1.07 2.60
CA VAL A 88 -11.42 -1.75 2.38
C VAL A 88 -10.98 -1.43 0.97
N ASP A 89 -9.99 -0.57 0.87
CA ASP A 89 -9.54 0.04 -0.37
C ASP A 89 -8.67 -0.92 -1.20
N VAL A 90 -7.86 -1.76 -0.53
CA VAL A 90 -7.21 -2.92 -1.15
C VAL A 90 -6.93 -4.01 -0.11
N CYS A 91 -7.01 -5.27 -0.52
CA CYS A 91 -6.69 -6.45 0.27
C CYS A 91 -5.83 -7.42 -0.55
N PRO A 92 -4.50 -7.20 -0.63
CA PRO A 92 -3.58 -8.02 -1.39
C PRO A 92 -3.13 -9.26 -0.63
N PHE A 93 -2.92 -10.36 -1.35
CA PHE A 93 -2.28 -11.59 -0.92
C PHE A 93 -0.88 -11.68 -1.53
N VAL A 94 0.12 -12.00 -0.72
CA VAL A 94 1.53 -12.01 -1.11
C VAL A 94 2.16 -13.35 -0.69
N PRO A 95 2.79 -14.10 -1.61
CA PRO A 95 3.47 -15.34 -1.25
C PRO A 95 4.73 -15.03 -0.43
N LEU A 96 4.89 -15.70 0.71
CA LEU A 96 6.12 -15.66 1.51
C LEU A 96 6.86 -16.99 1.37
N GLU A 97 6.72 -17.89 2.34
CA GLU A 97 7.45 -19.16 2.39
C GLU A 97 6.57 -20.33 1.95
N GLY A 98 7.04 -21.17 1.04
CA GLY A 98 6.33 -22.39 0.62
C GLY A 98 4.99 -22.16 -0.12
N ALA A 99 4.56 -20.91 -0.29
CA ALA A 99 3.42 -20.50 -1.11
C ALA A 99 3.91 -19.96 -2.45
N ASN A 100 3.06 -20.06 -3.48
CA ASN A 100 3.31 -19.44 -4.78
C ASN A 100 2.21 -18.41 -5.12
N MET A 101 2.43 -17.67 -6.21
CA MET A 101 1.50 -16.63 -6.65
C MET A 101 0.14 -17.20 -7.10
N GLU A 102 0.10 -18.42 -7.65
CA GLU A 102 -1.15 -19.06 -8.09
C GLU A 102 -2.05 -19.36 -6.90
N ASP A 103 -1.48 -19.86 -5.80
CA ASP A 103 -2.20 -20.07 -4.54
C ASP A 103 -2.81 -18.76 -4.03
N CYS A 104 -1.98 -17.70 -3.91
CA CYS A 104 -2.43 -16.38 -3.46
C CYS A 104 -3.55 -15.82 -4.35
N THR A 105 -3.42 -16.03 -5.66
CA THR A 105 -4.43 -15.62 -6.65
C THR A 105 -5.76 -16.34 -6.43
N LYS A 106 -5.72 -17.64 -6.17
CA LYS A 106 -6.93 -18.42 -5.88
C LYS A 106 -7.62 -17.93 -4.60
N TYR A 107 -6.86 -17.73 -3.51
CA TYR A 107 -7.42 -17.19 -2.26
C TYR A 107 -8.03 -15.80 -2.44
N ALA A 108 -7.37 -14.92 -3.20
CA ALA A 108 -7.89 -13.59 -3.51
C ALA A 108 -9.22 -13.65 -4.30
N GLN A 109 -9.29 -14.51 -5.33
CA GLN A 109 -10.50 -14.69 -6.14
C GLN A 109 -11.66 -15.27 -5.34
N ASP A 110 -11.39 -16.29 -4.51
CA ASP A 110 -12.40 -16.93 -3.68
C ASP A 110 -12.92 -15.97 -2.60
N LEU A 111 -12.04 -15.17 -2.00
CA LEU A 111 -12.42 -14.12 -1.05
C LEU A 111 -13.30 -13.06 -1.71
N ALA A 112 -12.92 -12.57 -2.89
CA ALA A 112 -13.67 -11.55 -3.60
C ALA A 112 -15.10 -12.00 -3.93
N LYS A 113 -15.25 -13.24 -4.42
CA LYS A 113 -16.58 -13.84 -4.67
C LYS A 113 -17.40 -13.94 -3.40
N ARG A 114 -16.80 -14.43 -2.31
CA ARG A 114 -17.49 -14.61 -1.03
C ARG A 114 -17.96 -13.27 -0.45
N VAL A 115 -17.07 -12.28 -0.36
CA VAL A 115 -17.39 -10.92 0.11
C VAL A 115 -18.50 -10.28 -0.72
N ALA A 116 -18.42 -10.38 -2.05
CA ALA A 116 -19.44 -9.83 -2.94
C ALA A 116 -20.82 -10.45 -2.71
N ASN A 117 -20.87 -11.77 -2.54
CA ASN A 117 -22.13 -12.50 -2.33
C ASN A 117 -22.71 -12.22 -0.94
N ASP A 118 -21.90 -12.32 0.11
CA ASP A 118 -22.37 -12.24 1.50
C ASP A 118 -22.84 -10.83 1.88
N PHE A 119 -22.17 -9.79 1.36
CA PHE A 119 -22.43 -8.40 1.74
C PHE A 119 -23.09 -7.55 0.65
N SER A 120 -23.30 -8.12 -0.55
CA SER A 120 -23.86 -7.39 -1.71
C SER A 120 -23.08 -6.11 -2.03
N VAL A 121 -21.75 -6.23 -2.07
CA VAL A 121 -20.81 -5.14 -2.37
C VAL A 121 -20.01 -5.42 -3.64
N PRO A 122 -19.63 -4.40 -4.42
CA PRO A 122 -18.82 -4.58 -5.62
C PRO A 122 -17.37 -4.87 -5.26
N THR A 123 -16.84 -5.98 -5.78
CA THR A 123 -15.43 -6.36 -5.62
C THR A 123 -14.67 -6.31 -6.94
N PHE A 124 -13.43 -5.82 -6.90
CA PHE A 124 -12.56 -5.69 -8.05
C PHE A 124 -11.27 -6.49 -7.83
N LEU A 125 -10.88 -7.30 -8.81
CA LEU A 125 -9.65 -8.06 -8.82
C LEU A 125 -8.53 -7.27 -9.50
N TYR A 126 -7.33 -7.33 -8.91
CA TYR A 126 -6.15 -6.64 -9.42
C TYR A 126 -4.87 -7.47 -9.29
N GLY A 127 -3.76 -6.96 -9.82
CA GLY A 127 -2.47 -7.65 -9.80
C GLY A 127 -2.53 -8.98 -10.56
N TYR A 128 -1.93 -10.03 -10.04
CA TYR A 128 -1.95 -11.36 -10.67
C TYR A 128 -3.33 -12.02 -10.68
N SER A 129 -4.25 -11.54 -9.84
CA SER A 129 -5.65 -12.00 -9.83
C SER A 129 -6.54 -11.30 -10.85
N ALA A 130 -6.03 -10.26 -11.52
CA ALA A 130 -6.78 -9.47 -12.48
C ALA A 130 -7.39 -10.32 -13.60
N THR A 131 -8.66 -10.08 -13.92
CA THR A 131 -9.37 -10.74 -15.02
C THR A 131 -9.00 -10.17 -16.40
N HIS A 132 -8.32 -9.03 -16.44
CA HIS A 132 -7.86 -8.36 -17.65
C HIS A 132 -6.58 -7.55 -17.34
N GLU A 133 -5.67 -7.42 -18.31
CA GLU A 133 -4.39 -6.70 -18.14
C GLU A 133 -4.56 -5.25 -17.66
N ASP A 134 -5.58 -4.55 -18.15
CA ASP A 134 -5.94 -3.19 -17.70
C ASP A 134 -6.21 -3.07 -16.19
N ARG A 135 -6.58 -4.17 -15.52
CA ARG A 135 -6.85 -4.21 -14.07
C ARG A 135 -5.61 -4.51 -13.23
N PHE A 136 -4.45 -4.79 -13.84
CA PHE A 136 -3.24 -5.18 -13.11
C PHE A 136 -2.81 -4.10 -12.10
N LEU A 137 -2.84 -2.83 -12.50
CA LEU A 137 -2.48 -1.70 -11.63
C LEU A 137 -3.67 -1.22 -10.81
N LEU A 138 -3.52 -1.23 -9.48
CA LEU A 138 -4.50 -0.69 -8.53
C LEU A 138 -4.89 0.77 -8.83
N SER A 139 -3.92 1.60 -9.18
CA SER A 139 -4.16 3.00 -9.58
C SER A 139 -5.09 3.14 -10.78
N THR A 140 -5.20 2.12 -11.63
CA THR A 140 -6.14 2.11 -12.75
C THR A 140 -7.57 1.87 -12.27
N LEU A 141 -7.76 0.99 -11.29
CA LEU A 141 -9.07 0.69 -10.69
C LEU A 141 -9.58 1.79 -9.75
N ARG A 142 -8.68 2.63 -9.22
CA ARG A 142 -9.01 3.77 -8.34
C ARG A 142 -9.16 5.12 -9.04
N LYS A 143 -9.20 5.17 -10.38
CA LYS A 143 -9.30 6.44 -11.11
C LYS A 143 -10.60 7.17 -10.77
N GLY A 144 -10.48 8.33 -10.13
CA GLY A 144 -11.64 9.10 -9.69
C GLY A 144 -12.17 8.68 -8.32
N GLU A 145 -11.52 7.71 -7.66
CA GLU A 145 -11.71 7.38 -6.25
C GLU A 145 -13.16 6.99 -5.92
N TYR A 146 -13.58 7.13 -4.66
CA TYR A 146 -14.94 6.92 -4.22
C TYR A 146 -15.93 7.89 -4.90
N GLU A 147 -15.58 9.17 -5.06
CA GLU A 147 -16.46 10.19 -5.64
C GLU A 147 -16.85 9.88 -7.09
N GLY A 148 -15.99 9.18 -7.84
CA GLY A 148 -16.27 8.74 -9.20
C GLY A 148 -17.09 7.46 -9.31
N LEU A 149 -17.31 6.74 -8.20
CA LEU A 149 -17.90 5.40 -8.21
C LEU A 149 -19.39 5.41 -8.60
N GLU A 150 -20.18 6.38 -8.12
CA GLU A 150 -21.60 6.49 -8.48
C GLU A 150 -21.77 6.69 -9.98
N SER A 151 -21.02 7.62 -10.59
CA SER A 151 -21.05 7.84 -12.04
C SER A 151 -20.56 6.62 -12.82
N ARG A 152 -19.50 5.95 -12.31
CA ARG A 152 -18.96 4.72 -12.90
C ARG A 152 -20.02 3.61 -12.97
N MET A 153 -20.81 3.42 -11.92
CA MET A 153 -21.82 2.35 -11.83
C MET A 153 -23.19 2.73 -12.43
N SER A 154 -23.50 4.02 -12.54
CA SER A 154 -24.81 4.49 -13.02
C SER A 154 -24.85 4.83 -14.52
N GLY A 155 -23.88 4.35 -15.31
CA GLY A 155 -23.83 4.65 -16.74
C GLY A 155 -23.33 6.06 -17.09
N GLY A 156 -22.88 6.86 -16.11
CA GLY A 156 -22.39 8.22 -16.29
C GLY A 156 -20.99 8.33 -16.94
N GLU A 157 -20.50 9.57 -17.02
CA GLU A 157 -19.15 9.87 -17.51
C GLU A 157 -18.09 9.28 -16.57
N THR A 158 -17.13 8.54 -17.11
CA THR A 158 -16.11 7.86 -16.32
C THR A 158 -14.75 7.86 -17.01
N LYS A 159 -13.69 7.82 -16.21
CA LYS A 159 -12.29 7.69 -16.66
C LYS A 159 -11.88 6.23 -16.90
N HIS A 160 -12.78 5.28 -16.66
CA HIS A 160 -12.57 3.85 -16.79
C HIS A 160 -12.86 3.36 -18.21
N SER A 161 -12.06 2.40 -18.68
CA SER A 161 -12.37 1.60 -19.88
C SER A 161 -13.48 0.59 -19.57
N GLU A 162 -14.04 -0.03 -20.60
CA GLU A 162 -15.01 -1.13 -20.44
C GLU A 162 -14.48 -2.23 -19.50
N ASN A 163 -13.20 -2.60 -19.70
CA ASN A 163 -12.53 -3.61 -18.88
C ASN A 163 -12.31 -3.21 -17.43
N THR A 164 -12.35 -1.93 -17.07
CA THR A 164 -12.04 -1.46 -15.71
C THR A 164 -13.25 -0.82 -15.03
N ARG A 165 -14.38 -0.70 -15.73
CA ARG A 165 -15.54 0.05 -15.24
C ARG A 165 -16.35 -0.73 -14.21
N LEU A 166 -16.70 -1.98 -14.47
CA LEU A 166 -17.62 -2.74 -13.62
C LEU A 166 -16.85 -3.72 -12.71
N PRO A 167 -17.40 -4.07 -11.53
CA PRO A 167 -16.79 -5.04 -10.63
C PRO A 167 -16.62 -6.41 -11.29
N ASP A 168 -15.70 -7.21 -10.76
CA ASP A 168 -15.58 -8.62 -11.16
C ASP A 168 -16.70 -9.46 -10.54
N PHE A 169 -17.09 -9.13 -9.30
CA PHE A 169 -18.22 -9.77 -8.61
C PHE A 169 -19.05 -8.76 -7.82
N GLY A 170 -20.33 -9.09 -7.62
CA GLY A 170 -21.27 -8.28 -6.85
C GLY A 170 -22.11 -7.34 -7.72
N PRO A 171 -22.85 -6.40 -7.10
CA PRO A 171 -23.77 -5.54 -7.83
C PRO A 171 -23.07 -4.54 -8.76
N GLU A 172 -23.63 -4.35 -9.96
CA GLU A 172 -23.10 -3.41 -10.97
C GLU A 172 -23.83 -2.04 -10.96
N GLN A 173 -24.86 -1.89 -10.13
CA GLN A 173 -25.67 -0.68 -10.03
C GLN A 173 -25.51 -0.03 -8.67
N TRP A 174 -25.44 1.31 -8.65
CA TRP A 174 -25.33 2.09 -7.43
C TRP A 174 -26.53 1.84 -6.49
N SER A 175 -26.25 1.71 -5.20
CA SER A 175 -27.25 1.49 -4.14
C SER A 175 -26.79 2.11 -2.83
N SER A 176 -27.67 2.16 -1.83
CA SER A 176 -27.31 2.64 -0.49
C SER A 176 -26.22 1.79 0.18
N THR A 177 -26.20 0.48 -0.05
CA THR A 177 -25.12 -0.40 0.42
C THR A 177 -23.78 0.02 -0.19
N ILE A 178 -23.73 0.28 -1.49
CA ILE A 178 -22.51 0.66 -2.20
C ILE A 178 -22.07 2.08 -1.85
N ALA A 179 -23.03 2.98 -1.58
CA ALA A 179 -22.72 4.31 -1.07
C ALA A 179 -21.95 4.23 0.26
N LYS A 180 -22.32 3.31 1.16
CA LYS A 180 -21.63 3.12 2.44
C LYS A 180 -20.32 2.34 2.31
N SER A 181 -20.30 1.29 1.49
CA SER A 181 -19.13 0.40 1.39
C SER A 181 -18.06 0.90 0.43
N GLY A 182 -18.44 1.66 -0.60
CA GLY A 182 -17.64 1.87 -1.80
C GLY A 182 -17.32 0.56 -2.53
N GLY A 183 -16.23 0.56 -3.32
CA GLY A 183 -15.73 -0.60 -4.05
C GLY A 183 -14.51 -1.22 -3.37
N ILE A 184 -14.54 -2.54 -3.18
CA ILE A 184 -13.49 -3.27 -2.47
C ILE A 184 -12.54 -3.91 -3.48
N THR A 185 -11.24 -3.60 -3.41
CA THR A 185 -10.24 -4.21 -4.30
C THR A 185 -9.53 -5.35 -3.59
N ILE A 186 -9.48 -6.54 -4.20
CA ILE A 186 -8.81 -7.72 -3.65
C ILE A 186 -7.86 -8.25 -4.72
N GLY A 187 -6.71 -8.77 -4.34
CA GLY A 187 -5.87 -9.40 -5.35
C GLY A 187 -4.62 -10.05 -4.82
N SER A 188 -3.71 -10.37 -5.73
CA SER A 188 -2.43 -10.99 -5.43
C SER A 188 -1.31 -10.21 -6.10
N ARG A 189 -0.18 -10.05 -5.41
CA ARG A 189 0.97 -9.31 -5.91
C ARG A 189 2.26 -9.79 -5.27
N ASP A 190 3.37 -9.46 -5.91
CA ASP A 190 4.68 -9.57 -5.28
C ASP A 190 4.77 -8.67 -4.04
N ILE A 191 5.80 -8.90 -3.23
CA ILE A 191 6.17 -7.99 -2.14
C ILE A 191 6.37 -6.60 -2.73
N LEU A 192 5.73 -5.62 -2.10
CA LEU A 192 5.78 -4.22 -2.45
C LEU A 192 6.18 -3.49 -1.18
N ILE A 193 7.15 -2.58 -1.29
CA ILE A 193 7.53 -1.74 -0.17
C ILE A 193 6.86 -0.38 -0.31
N ALA A 194 6.00 -0.05 0.66
CA ALA A 194 5.50 1.30 0.84
C ALA A 194 6.56 2.09 1.62
N TYR A 195 7.11 3.12 0.97
CA TYR A 195 8.24 3.88 1.46
C TYR A 195 7.99 5.37 1.27
N ASN A 196 7.91 6.11 2.37
CA ASN A 196 7.70 7.54 2.36
C ASN A 196 9.01 8.25 2.69
N VAL A 197 9.35 9.30 1.94
CA VAL A 197 10.51 10.15 2.23
C VAL A 197 10.03 11.51 2.70
N ASN A 198 10.43 11.89 3.91
CA ASN A 198 10.00 13.13 4.54
C ASN A 198 10.80 14.30 3.98
N VAL A 199 10.13 15.41 3.70
CA VAL A 199 10.70 16.61 3.09
C VAL A 199 10.42 17.80 4.00
N ASP A 200 11.44 18.62 4.29
CA ASP A 200 11.34 19.81 5.14
C ASP A 200 10.61 20.97 4.42
N GLU A 201 9.32 20.77 4.19
CA GLU A 201 8.41 21.79 3.67
C GLU A 201 6.97 21.47 4.07
N LYS A 202 6.10 22.48 4.14
CA LYS A 202 4.68 22.28 4.52
C LYS A 202 3.76 22.09 3.33
N ASP A 203 3.98 22.85 2.27
CA ASP A 203 3.01 23.00 1.18
C ASP A 203 3.09 21.89 0.10
N ALA A 204 3.95 20.89 0.32
CA ALA A 204 4.25 19.81 -0.61
C ALA A 204 4.62 20.28 -2.03
N ARG A 205 5.34 21.41 -2.15
CA ARG A 205 5.74 21.95 -3.45
C ARG A 205 6.84 21.10 -4.08
N VAL A 206 7.90 20.84 -3.33
CA VAL A 206 9.06 20.04 -3.74
C VAL A 206 8.72 18.56 -3.75
N SER A 207 8.00 18.02 -2.77
CA SER A 207 7.61 16.61 -2.73
C SER A 207 6.72 16.23 -3.91
N LYS A 208 5.80 17.10 -4.37
CA LYS A 208 5.03 16.88 -5.62
C LYS A 208 5.93 16.86 -6.86
N ILE A 209 6.96 17.71 -6.89
CA ILE A 209 7.98 17.70 -7.95
C ILE A 209 8.74 16.37 -7.92
N ILE A 210 9.28 15.98 -6.76
CA ILE A 210 10.04 14.74 -6.56
C ILE A 210 9.17 13.55 -6.96
N GLY A 211 7.99 13.38 -6.36
CA GLY A 211 7.10 12.25 -6.62
C GLY A 211 6.77 12.07 -8.11
N SER A 212 6.62 13.16 -8.86
CA SER A 212 6.38 13.11 -10.30
C SER A 212 7.62 12.84 -11.15
N MET A 213 8.83 13.10 -10.64
CA MET A 213 10.10 12.79 -11.30
C MET A 213 10.59 11.39 -11.00
N VAL A 214 10.43 10.90 -9.76
CA VAL A 214 10.93 9.58 -9.36
C VAL A 214 10.03 8.45 -9.84
N ARG A 215 8.71 8.62 -9.84
CA ARG A 215 7.78 7.56 -10.29
C ARG A 215 7.99 7.22 -11.76
N SER A 216 7.94 5.94 -12.11
CA SER A 216 8.21 5.46 -13.47
C SER A 216 7.31 6.09 -14.53
N SER A 217 6.05 6.35 -14.18
CA SER A 217 5.10 6.99 -15.09
C SER A 217 5.46 8.44 -15.44
N GLY A 218 6.31 9.09 -14.66
CA GLY A 218 6.77 10.46 -14.87
C GLY A 218 5.64 11.49 -15.01
N ARG A 219 5.82 12.40 -15.96
CA ARG A 219 4.95 13.58 -16.19
C ARG A 219 4.24 13.51 -17.53
N LEU A 220 2.95 13.84 -17.53
CA LEU A 220 2.17 14.02 -18.74
C LEU A 220 2.27 15.47 -19.20
N ILE A 221 2.89 15.70 -20.34
CA ILE A 221 3.00 17.01 -20.99
C ILE A 221 1.82 17.16 -21.96
N LYS A 222 1.08 18.28 -21.81
CA LYS A 222 -0.07 18.61 -22.66
C LYS A 222 0.26 19.86 -23.49
N ARG A 223 0.04 19.79 -24.80
CA ARG A 223 0.14 20.94 -25.72
C ARG A 223 -1.07 20.97 -26.64
N GLY A 224 -2.09 21.75 -26.27
CA GLY A 224 -3.42 21.68 -26.90
C GLY A 224 -4.03 20.29 -26.71
N GLN A 225 -4.42 19.64 -27.80
CA GLN A 225 -4.92 18.26 -27.77
C GLN A 225 -3.80 17.20 -27.71
N LYS A 226 -2.54 17.57 -27.98
CA LYS A 226 -1.40 16.63 -27.96
C LYS A 226 -1.02 16.28 -26.53
N ARG A 227 -0.76 15.00 -26.29
CA ARG A 227 -0.36 14.46 -24.98
C ARG A 227 0.88 13.58 -25.18
N THR A 228 1.94 13.87 -24.44
CA THR A 228 3.16 13.05 -24.43
C THR A 228 3.57 12.83 -22.98
N ARG A 229 3.89 11.58 -22.63
CA ARG A 229 4.38 11.25 -21.30
C ARG A 229 5.90 11.17 -21.33
N ILE A 230 6.55 11.93 -20.46
CA ILE A 230 7.98 11.84 -20.22
C ILE A 230 8.17 10.91 -19.02
N PRO A 231 8.87 9.77 -19.17
CA PRO A 231 9.07 8.82 -18.08
C PRO A 231 9.86 9.45 -16.93
N GLY A 232 9.69 8.89 -15.74
CA GLY A 232 10.46 9.29 -14.56
C GLY A 232 11.84 8.63 -14.49
N MET A 233 12.53 8.89 -13.39
CA MET A 233 13.91 8.46 -13.15
C MET A 233 14.00 7.01 -12.69
N LEU A 234 13.07 6.55 -11.85
CA LEU A 234 13.14 5.23 -11.25
C LEU A 234 12.22 4.25 -11.96
N THR A 235 12.69 3.01 -12.09
CA THR A 235 11.95 1.91 -12.73
C THR A 235 11.13 1.16 -11.68
N LYS A 236 9.89 0.79 -12.04
CA LYS A 236 8.95 0.08 -11.15
C LYS A 236 8.68 0.81 -9.82
N VAL A 237 8.54 2.13 -9.88
CA VAL A 237 8.16 2.99 -8.75
C VAL A 237 6.87 3.72 -9.05
N GLN A 238 5.93 3.69 -8.12
CA GLN A 238 4.81 4.63 -8.05
C GLN A 238 5.12 5.68 -7.01
N GLY A 239 4.62 6.90 -7.19
CA GLY A 239 4.85 7.94 -6.19
C GLY A 239 4.01 9.20 -6.39
N MET A 240 3.86 9.93 -5.29
CA MET A 240 3.18 11.22 -5.23
C MET A 240 3.74 12.06 -4.08
N GLY A 241 3.54 13.37 -4.16
CA GLY A 241 3.84 14.28 -3.05
C GLY A 241 2.55 14.66 -2.32
N VAL A 242 2.58 14.59 -1.00
CA VAL A 242 1.44 14.79 -0.10
C VAL A 242 1.87 15.61 1.11
N THR A 243 0.93 16.34 1.71
CA THR A 243 1.14 17.11 2.93
C THR A 243 0.94 16.23 4.17
N MET A 244 1.71 16.48 5.23
CA MET A 244 1.48 15.93 6.56
C MET A 244 1.21 17.07 7.53
N GLU A 245 -0.07 17.36 7.78
CA GLU A 245 -0.47 18.52 8.58
C GLU A 245 -0.05 18.36 10.04
N ALA A 246 -0.14 17.14 10.58
CA ALA A 246 0.19 16.84 11.97
C ALA A 246 1.64 17.19 12.31
N ASN A 247 2.57 16.82 11.42
CA ASN A 247 4.00 17.03 11.60
C ASN A 247 4.51 18.34 10.98
N LYS A 248 3.65 19.07 10.24
CA LYS A 248 4.01 20.29 9.50
C LYS A 248 5.18 20.06 8.53
N ILE A 249 5.15 18.92 7.85
CA ILE A 249 6.09 18.53 6.80
C ILE A 249 5.31 18.08 5.56
N SER A 250 6.01 17.61 4.54
CA SER A 250 5.41 16.91 3.41
C SER A 250 6.19 15.64 3.14
N GLN A 251 5.57 14.71 2.41
CA GLN A 251 6.17 13.43 2.09
C GLN A 251 6.14 13.18 0.59
N VAL A 252 7.18 12.50 0.11
CA VAL A 252 7.13 11.76 -1.14
C VAL A 252 6.71 10.33 -0.79
N SER A 253 5.42 10.03 -0.92
CA SER A 253 4.91 8.69 -0.72
C SER A 253 5.17 7.83 -1.96
N MET A 254 5.84 6.69 -1.80
CA MET A 254 6.23 5.80 -2.88
C MET A 254 5.83 4.35 -2.62
N ASN A 255 5.52 3.64 -3.71
CA ASN A 255 5.48 2.18 -3.73
C ASN A 255 6.60 1.69 -4.62
N LEU A 256 7.54 0.94 -4.05
CA LEU A 256 8.61 0.23 -4.74
C LEU A 256 8.07 -1.14 -5.13
N LEU A 257 7.74 -1.31 -6.41
CA LEU A 257 7.10 -2.52 -6.93
C LEU A 257 8.10 -3.66 -7.18
N ASP A 258 9.39 -3.33 -7.24
CA ASP A 258 10.49 -4.30 -7.39
C ASP A 258 11.77 -3.71 -6.83
N VAL A 259 12.11 -4.19 -5.64
CA VAL A 259 13.27 -3.74 -4.86
C VAL A 259 14.61 -4.13 -5.47
N ASN A 260 14.64 -5.12 -6.36
CA ASN A 260 15.86 -5.46 -7.10
C ASN A 260 16.12 -4.44 -8.22
N SER A 261 15.06 -3.93 -8.84
CA SER A 261 15.15 -2.86 -9.86
C SER A 261 15.37 -1.48 -9.25
N CYS A 262 14.83 -1.24 -8.05
CA CYS A 262 15.00 0.01 -7.32
C CYS A 262 15.16 -0.26 -5.81
N PRO A 263 16.41 -0.38 -5.32
CA PRO A 263 16.69 -0.49 -3.89
C PRO A 263 16.31 0.76 -3.09
N LEU A 264 16.05 0.60 -1.78
CA LEU A 264 15.63 1.70 -0.89
C LEU A 264 16.59 2.88 -0.90
N HIS A 265 17.90 2.62 -0.78
CA HIS A 265 18.91 3.67 -0.77
C HIS A 265 18.90 4.47 -2.08
N ILE A 266 18.69 3.84 -3.24
CA ILE A 266 18.59 4.55 -4.53
C ILE A 266 17.35 5.46 -4.57
N ALA A 267 16.20 4.98 -4.09
CA ALA A 267 14.99 5.80 -4.03
C ALA A 267 15.16 7.01 -3.11
N PHE A 268 15.79 6.81 -1.94
CA PHE A 268 16.11 7.88 -0.99
C PHE A 268 17.09 8.90 -1.58
N GLU A 269 18.20 8.44 -2.16
CA GLU A 269 19.21 9.30 -2.79
C GLU A 269 18.64 10.12 -3.96
N ALA A 270 17.76 9.52 -4.77
CA ALA A 270 17.09 10.23 -5.85
C ALA A 270 16.20 11.36 -5.31
N CYS A 271 15.44 11.10 -4.24
CA CYS A 271 14.67 12.13 -3.56
C CYS A 271 15.58 13.22 -2.99
N ARG A 272 16.69 12.84 -2.34
CA ARG A 272 17.67 13.74 -1.73
C ARG A 272 18.30 14.68 -2.76
N ALA A 273 18.72 14.15 -3.90
CA ALA A 273 19.32 14.92 -4.98
C ALA A 273 18.35 16.00 -5.49
N ILE A 274 17.10 15.62 -5.81
CA ILE A 274 16.09 16.57 -6.31
C ILE A 274 15.71 17.59 -5.23
N ALA A 275 15.60 17.18 -3.96
CA ALA A 275 15.33 18.10 -2.87
C ALA A 275 16.44 19.17 -2.75
N GLY A 276 17.70 18.74 -2.84
CA GLY A 276 18.88 19.61 -2.85
C GLY A 276 18.88 20.62 -4.00
N ASP A 277 18.49 20.20 -5.21
CA ASP A 277 18.33 21.09 -6.38
C ASP A 277 17.28 22.21 -6.14
N HIS A 278 16.38 22.00 -5.18
CA HIS A 278 15.35 22.96 -4.77
C HIS A 278 15.64 23.66 -3.44
N GLY A 279 16.82 23.45 -2.84
CA GLY A 279 17.23 24.05 -1.58
C GLY A 279 16.40 23.57 -0.38
N VAL A 280 15.89 22.34 -0.43
CA VAL A 280 15.11 21.71 0.63
C VAL A 280 15.83 20.45 1.11
N GLU A 281 15.80 20.21 2.42
CA GLU A 281 16.39 19.02 3.03
C GLU A 281 15.36 17.89 3.21
N LEU A 282 15.86 16.67 3.35
CA LEU A 282 15.04 15.53 3.74
C LEU A 282 15.10 15.32 5.25
N LEU A 283 13.99 14.88 5.82
CA LEU A 283 13.80 14.62 7.23
C LEU A 283 13.68 13.12 7.50
N GLY A 284 14.66 12.35 7.00
CA GLY A 284 14.59 10.90 7.05
C GLY A 284 13.46 10.32 6.19
N SER A 285 12.99 9.15 6.57
CA SER A 285 12.00 8.39 5.81
C SER A 285 11.22 7.45 6.72
N GLU A 286 10.26 6.75 6.13
CA GLU A 286 9.37 5.85 6.83
C GLU A 286 9.07 4.65 5.92
N LEU A 287 9.16 3.45 6.48
CA LEU A 287 8.59 2.26 5.87
C LEU A 287 7.19 2.10 6.43
N VAL A 288 6.25 1.68 5.57
CA VAL A 288 4.87 1.35 5.96
C VAL A 288 4.68 -0.14 5.72
N GLY A 289 4.31 -0.88 6.76
CA GLY A 289 4.23 -2.33 6.80
C GLY A 289 5.59 -3.00 7.03
N LEU A 290 5.74 -4.21 6.53
CA LEU A 290 6.95 -5.02 6.69
C LEU A 290 7.91 -4.85 5.51
N VAL A 291 9.20 -5.12 5.78
CA VAL A 291 10.28 -5.07 4.79
C VAL A 291 11.05 -6.40 4.78
N PRO A 292 11.42 -6.94 3.61
CA PRO A 292 12.32 -8.09 3.57
C PRO A 292 13.73 -7.73 4.07
N LEU A 293 14.35 -8.62 4.83
CA LEU A 293 15.69 -8.46 5.40
C LEU A 293 16.72 -8.11 4.34
N LYS A 294 16.67 -8.78 3.18
CA LYS A 294 17.59 -8.49 2.06
C LYS A 294 17.59 -7.00 1.69
N VAL A 295 16.44 -6.35 1.71
CA VAL A 295 16.33 -4.94 1.31
C VAL A 295 17.01 -4.03 2.33
N MET A 296 16.88 -4.36 3.62
CA MET A 296 17.58 -3.66 4.68
C MET A 296 19.10 -3.90 4.61
N LEU A 297 19.53 -5.10 4.25
CA LEU A 297 20.95 -5.41 4.05
C LEU A 297 21.54 -4.64 2.85
N ASP A 298 20.83 -4.59 1.73
CA ASP A 298 21.26 -3.86 0.53
C ASP A 298 21.40 -2.35 0.81
N ALA A 299 20.47 -1.76 1.59
CA ALA A 299 20.60 -0.39 2.06
C ALA A 299 21.71 -0.20 3.11
N GLY A 300 21.88 -1.18 3.99
CA GLY A 300 22.91 -1.18 5.03
C GLY A 300 24.31 -1.16 4.45
N LEU A 301 24.54 -1.92 3.37
CA LEU A 301 25.81 -1.94 2.65
C LEU A 301 26.15 -0.57 2.03
N TRP A 302 25.15 0.18 1.58
CA TRP A 302 25.34 1.53 1.05
C TRP A 302 25.71 2.54 2.14
N PHE A 303 25.05 2.46 3.30
CA PHE A 303 25.22 3.43 4.39
C PHE A 303 26.29 3.05 5.42
N SER A 304 26.79 1.82 5.40
CA SER A 304 27.85 1.37 6.30
C SER A 304 29.19 2.00 5.95
N GLU A 305 29.91 2.49 6.96
CA GLU A 305 31.30 2.97 6.79
C GLU A 305 32.30 1.82 6.56
N ASN A 306 31.97 0.59 6.98
CA ASN A 306 32.82 -0.59 6.87
C ASN A 306 31.98 -1.86 6.53
N PRO A 307 31.45 -1.97 5.30
CA PRO A 307 30.53 -3.02 4.92
C PRO A 307 31.16 -4.43 4.96
N GLU A 308 32.46 -4.55 4.67
CA GLU A 308 33.15 -5.85 4.58
C GLU A 308 33.26 -6.59 5.92
N ASN A 309 33.15 -5.87 7.05
CA ASN A 309 33.26 -6.43 8.40
C ASN A 309 31.96 -6.30 9.22
N SER A 310 30.87 -5.90 8.57
CA SER A 310 29.58 -5.70 9.25
C SER A 310 28.79 -7.01 9.30
N ASP A 311 28.24 -7.35 10.46
CA ASP A 311 27.26 -8.43 10.58
C ASP A 311 25.85 -7.98 10.15
N GLU A 312 24.91 -8.92 10.07
CA GLU A 312 23.52 -8.69 9.65
C GLU A 312 22.87 -7.55 10.47
N LYS A 313 23.02 -7.57 11.81
CA LYS A 313 22.46 -6.54 12.70
C LYS A 313 23.10 -5.18 12.49
N SER A 314 24.40 -5.12 12.27
CA SER A 314 25.14 -3.87 12.02
C SER A 314 24.75 -3.23 10.68
N LEU A 315 24.53 -4.06 9.64
CA LEU A 315 24.05 -3.58 8.35
C LEU A 315 22.62 -3.04 8.46
N VAL A 316 21.71 -3.76 9.12
CA VAL A 316 20.35 -3.27 9.38
C VAL A 316 20.37 -1.94 10.14
N ASN A 317 21.20 -1.81 11.19
CA ASN A 317 21.35 -0.55 11.92
C ASN A 317 21.91 0.59 11.05
N SER A 318 22.84 0.29 10.14
CA SER A 318 23.36 1.26 9.17
C SER A 318 22.27 1.73 8.21
N ALA A 319 21.42 0.82 7.75
CA ALA A 319 20.27 1.16 6.91
C ALA A 319 19.28 2.07 7.64
N ILE A 320 18.90 1.72 8.86
CA ILE A 320 17.96 2.49 9.69
C ILE A 320 18.44 3.93 9.86
N LYS A 321 19.71 4.11 10.24
CA LYS A 321 20.32 5.43 10.41
C LYS A 321 20.45 6.20 9.10
N GLY A 322 20.95 5.54 8.05
CA GLY A 322 21.24 6.18 6.77
C GLY A 322 20.00 6.63 6.00
N LEU A 323 18.92 5.84 6.09
CA LEU A 323 17.60 6.20 5.54
C LEU A 323 16.84 7.16 6.48
N GLY A 324 17.25 7.27 7.74
CA GLY A 324 16.56 8.06 8.75
C GLY A 324 15.17 7.52 9.08
N LEU A 325 15.04 6.19 9.20
CA LEU A 325 13.77 5.51 9.51
C LEU A 325 13.22 5.82 10.90
N GLU A 326 14.05 6.42 11.76
CA GLU A 326 13.70 6.75 13.15
C GLU A 326 13.31 8.23 13.33
N TYR A 327 13.09 8.97 12.24
CA TYR A 327 12.86 10.42 12.33
C TYR A 327 11.51 10.77 12.99
N LEU A 328 10.42 10.14 12.55
CA LEU A 328 9.08 10.38 13.10
C LEU A 328 8.80 9.49 14.31
N GLU A 329 9.14 8.21 14.21
CA GLU A 329 8.86 7.18 15.21
C GLU A 329 10.01 6.17 15.27
N SER A 330 10.09 5.37 16.33
CA SER A 330 11.10 4.31 16.44
C SER A 330 10.86 3.19 15.42
N PHE A 331 11.92 2.68 14.81
CA PHE A 331 11.84 1.54 13.90
C PHE A 331 12.15 0.22 14.63
N ASP A 332 11.12 -0.57 14.95
CA ASP A 332 11.27 -1.87 15.59
C ASP A 332 11.66 -2.96 14.57
N ALA A 333 12.96 -3.12 14.34
CA ALA A 333 13.47 -4.04 13.34
C ALA A 333 13.07 -5.51 13.57
N GLU A 334 12.88 -5.95 14.82
CA GLU A 334 12.52 -7.34 15.14
C GLU A 334 11.09 -7.67 14.68
N ASN A 335 10.19 -6.69 14.65
CA ASN A 335 8.80 -6.86 14.22
C ASN A 335 8.52 -6.32 12.81
N ARG A 336 9.37 -5.43 12.28
CA ARG A 336 9.19 -4.79 10.96
C ARG A 336 9.93 -5.50 9.83
N ILE A 337 10.91 -6.33 10.13
CA ILE A 337 11.62 -7.15 9.14
C ILE A 337 10.97 -8.53 9.09
N ILE A 338 10.46 -8.93 7.91
CA ILE A 338 9.66 -10.16 7.73
C ILE A 338 10.38 -11.38 8.32
N GLU A 339 11.62 -11.59 7.92
CA GLU A 339 12.40 -12.75 8.34
C GLU A 339 12.81 -12.71 9.82
N TRP A 340 12.84 -11.55 10.47
CA TRP A 340 13.10 -11.45 11.91
C TRP A 340 11.82 -11.69 12.71
N ALA A 341 10.70 -11.10 12.27
CA ALA A 341 9.39 -11.30 12.87
C ALA A 341 9.00 -12.79 12.88
N LEU A 342 9.24 -13.49 11.78
CA LEU A 342 8.97 -14.93 11.68
C LEU A 342 9.88 -15.80 12.57
N ARG A 343 11.11 -15.35 12.90
CA ARG A 343 12.02 -16.07 13.81
C ARG A 343 11.64 -15.88 15.28
N GLY A 344 10.96 -14.78 15.62
CA GLY A 344 10.57 -14.45 16.99
C GLY A 344 9.35 -15.24 17.50
N ASP A 345 8.61 -15.89 16.61
CA ASP A 345 7.43 -16.72 16.90
C ASP A 345 7.77 -18.23 17.11
N GLU A 346 9.04 -18.64 16.98
CA GLU A 346 9.54 -20.01 17.28
C GLU A 346 10.06 -20.17 18.71
#